data_AF-A0AAE3WH10-F1
#
_entry.id   AF-A0AAE3WH10-F1
#
_cell.length_a   1.000
_cell.length_b   1.000
_cell.length_c   1.000
_cell.angle_alpha   90.00
_cell.angle_beta   90.00
_cell.angle_gamma   90.00
#
_symmetry.space_group_name_H-M   'P 1'
#
loop_
_entity.id
_entity.type
_entity.pdbx_description
1 polymer ?
#
loop_
_entity_poly.entity_id
_entity_poly.type
_entity_poly.pdbx_seq_one_letter_code
_entity_poly.pdbx_strand_id
1 'polypeptide(L)'
;MEPIDCSAPERKAQLGVIKMKLIQLIACAVTLACVQMAAAQQANVERVQFPAGQSGTTVSASLKGYESIEYLLGARAGQRMVVELFPSNPSTYFNIFAPGDRPGEGAAMYIAATNGLRFDGALPSNGDYRIQVFINRNAARRNESTNYTLNLSIGGAAPRQDYADGLSGGPDFWEVFGVSQSLNVRAAPSTNAQVVMGLLNGTVVRNLGCRRSEGRVWCQVSQVGGGVTGWAVSQYLREAAAPSASTRPAANSADVMRVIGVPSGDVLNVRSGPGTGNPIVGALANGNPVRVIGCQRFGNTRWCEIEMITDMRERGWVAGRYLSAAAASAPTPTRNVSAAEQACMRAVIVETNNPDVVLLSSSFSQAGTEVMVGVGPQRAPWQCIAYSDGSTTRPMSMRN
;
A
#
# COMPACT_ATOMS: atom_id res chain seq x y z
N MET A 1 47.77 110.34 -27.41
CA MET A 1 47.26 109.03 -26.98
C MET A 1 46.13 108.66 -27.94
N GLU A 2 46.51 108.01 -29.04
CA GLU A 2 45.64 107.32 -30.02
C GLU A 2 45.24 105.93 -29.45
N PRO A 3 44.28 105.15 -30.02
CA PRO A 3 43.83 105.15 -31.42
C PRO A 3 42.31 104.92 -31.72
N ILE A 4 41.94 105.30 -32.95
CA ILE A 4 41.20 104.58 -34.01
C ILE A 4 39.87 103.86 -33.70
N ASP A 5 38.84 104.33 -34.41
CA ASP A 5 37.59 103.67 -34.79
C ASP A 5 37.80 102.64 -35.93
N CYS A 6 37.15 101.48 -35.86
CA CYS A 6 36.90 100.56 -36.97
C CYS A 6 35.59 99.77 -36.77
N SER A 7 34.53 100.29 -37.37
CA SER A 7 33.45 99.60 -38.12
C SER A 7 33.28 98.06 -38.09
N ALA A 8 32.00 97.69 -37.90
CA ALA A 8 31.21 96.60 -38.53
C ALA A 8 31.29 95.15 -37.94
N PRO A 9 30.37 94.21 -38.31
CA PRO A 9 29.28 93.81 -37.42
C PRO A 9 29.08 92.28 -37.26
N GLU A 10 28.03 91.90 -36.53
CA GLU A 10 27.30 90.62 -36.55
C GLU A 10 28.00 89.30 -36.19
N ARG A 11 27.48 88.65 -35.13
CA ARG A 11 27.12 87.22 -35.23
C ARG A 11 25.99 86.86 -34.26
N LYS A 12 24.84 86.54 -34.86
CA LYS A 12 23.70 85.84 -34.23
C LYS A 12 24.19 84.53 -33.62
N ALA A 13 23.67 84.17 -32.44
CA ALA A 13 22.67 83.10 -32.29
C ALA A 13 22.71 82.46 -30.90
N GLN A 14 21.49 82.11 -30.45
CA GLN A 14 21.17 81.13 -29.42
C GLN A 14 21.21 81.56 -27.94
N LEU A 15 20.21 82.33 -27.52
CA LEU A 15 19.78 82.34 -26.12
C LEU A 15 18.25 82.40 -26.08
N GLY A 16 17.59 81.26 -26.31
CA GLY A 16 16.13 81.25 -26.44
C GLY A 16 15.42 79.90 -26.27
N VAL A 17 15.99 78.92 -25.56
CA VAL A 17 15.27 77.65 -25.24
C VAL A 17 15.59 77.09 -23.84
N ILE A 18 16.15 77.89 -22.90
CA ILE A 18 16.66 77.33 -21.62
C ILE A 18 15.78 77.69 -20.40
N LYS A 19 14.88 78.67 -20.51
CA LYS A 19 14.15 79.22 -19.33
C LYS A 19 12.78 78.60 -19.00
N MET A 20 12.43 77.45 -19.57
CA MET A 20 11.19 76.72 -19.21
C MET A 20 11.41 75.28 -18.72
N LYS A 21 12.64 74.90 -18.39
CA LYS A 21 12.96 73.57 -17.83
C LYS A 21 13.28 73.55 -16.34
N LEU A 22 13.41 74.71 -15.68
CA LEU A 22 13.99 74.75 -14.33
C LEU A 22 12.96 74.65 -13.18
N ILE A 23 11.66 74.82 -13.45
CA ILE A 23 10.61 74.70 -12.40
C ILE A 23 9.98 73.29 -12.35
N GLN A 24 10.18 72.45 -13.37
CA GLN A 24 9.81 71.02 -13.32
C GLN A 24 10.85 70.12 -12.63
N LEU A 25 12.05 70.63 -12.35
CA LEU A 25 13.14 69.83 -11.79
C LEU A 25 13.11 69.71 -10.25
N ILE A 26 12.30 70.50 -9.54
CA ILE A 26 12.23 70.44 -8.07
C ILE A 26 10.99 69.67 -7.57
N ALA A 27 9.92 69.57 -8.38
CA ALA A 27 8.77 68.72 -8.05
C ALA A 27 9.04 67.21 -8.22
N CYS A 28 10.13 66.84 -8.91
CA CYS A 28 10.54 65.44 -9.10
C CYS A 28 11.54 64.96 -8.04
N ALA A 29 12.06 65.85 -7.19
CA ALA A 29 13.11 65.54 -6.22
C ALA A 29 12.59 65.14 -4.82
N VAL A 30 11.30 65.36 -4.53
CA VAL A 30 10.69 64.98 -3.22
C VAL A 30 9.84 63.69 -3.32
N THR A 31 9.51 63.23 -4.52
CA THR A 31 8.89 61.90 -4.75
C THR A 31 9.91 60.77 -4.95
N LEU A 32 11.20 61.10 -5.11
CA LEU A 32 12.29 60.14 -5.28
C LEU A 32 12.93 59.66 -3.96
N ALA A 33 12.28 59.88 -2.81
CA ALA A 33 12.77 59.42 -1.50
C ALA A 33 11.97 58.23 -0.92
N CYS A 34 10.98 57.70 -1.65
CA CYS A 34 10.16 56.56 -1.20
C CYS A 34 10.14 55.40 -2.20
N VAL A 35 11.28 55.11 -2.84
CA VAL A 35 11.51 53.79 -3.43
C VAL A 35 12.65 53.18 -2.65
N GLN A 36 12.34 52.66 -1.45
CA GLN A 36 13.20 51.65 -0.85
C GLN A 36 13.24 50.51 -1.86
N MET A 37 14.36 50.40 -2.58
CA MET A 37 14.71 49.22 -3.34
C MET A 37 14.62 48.04 -2.39
N ALA A 38 13.51 47.32 -2.43
CA ALA A 38 13.54 45.89 -2.20
C ALA A 38 14.38 45.33 -3.35
N ALA A 39 15.71 45.34 -3.18
CA ALA A 39 16.57 44.49 -3.97
C ALA A 39 16.10 43.06 -3.67
N ALA A 40 15.26 42.51 -4.54
CA ALA A 40 14.96 41.09 -4.54
C ALA A 40 16.32 40.41 -4.65
N GLN A 41 16.78 39.83 -3.55
CA GLN A 41 18.01 39.04 -3.52
C GLN A 41 17.85 37.97 -4.57
N GLN A 42 18.57 38.14 -5.68
CA GLN A 42 18.39 37.35 -6.88
C GLN A 42 18.90 35.96 -6.55
N ALA A 43 17.99 35.00 -6.39
CA ALA A 43 18.35 33.63 -6.08
C ALA A 43 19.26 33.09 -7.20
N ASN A 44 20.36 32.43 -6.82
CA ASN A 44 21.22 31.78 -7.80
C ASN A 44 20.48 30.55 -8.35
N VAL A 45 20.25 30.50 -9.66
CA VAL A 45 19.49 29.42 -10.30
C VAL A 45 20.45 28.45 -10.98
N GLU A 46 20.44 27.19 -10.53
CA GLU A 46 21.33 26.13 -11.02
C GLU A 46 20.52 24.99 -11.63
N ARG A 47 20.83 24.57 -12.86
CA ARG A 47 20.20 23.40 -13.47
C ARG A 47 20.93 22.12 -13.05
N VAL A 48 20.19 21.18 -12.49
CA VAL A 48 20.71 19.89 -12.06
C VAL A 48 20.70 18.91 -13.23
N GLN A 49 21.84 18.28 -13.48
CA GLN A 49 21.99 17.20 -14.45
C GLN A 49 22.50 15.95 -13.73
N PHE A 50 21.99 14.79 -14.12
CA PHE A 50 22.46 13.52 -13.58
C PHE A 50 23.60 12.98 -14.44
N PRO A 51 24.61 12.34 -13.81
CA PRO A 51 25.60 11.56 -14.55
C PRO A 51 24.92 10.53 -15.44
N ALA A 52 25.53 10.23 -16.60
CA ALA A 52 24.97 9.27 -17.54
C ALA A 52 24.71 7.91 -16.86
N GLY A 53 23.50 7.38 -17.01
CA GLY A 53 23.07 6.13 -16.38
C GLY A 53 22.65 6.23 -14.90
N GLN A 54 22.75 7.40 -14.27
CA GLN A 54 22.26 7.63 -12.91
C GLN A 54 20.88 8.29 -12.92
N SER A 55 20.09 7.93 -11.92
CA SER A 55 18.77 8.50 -11.64
C SER A 55 18.83 9.53 -10.50
N GLY A 56 20.02 10.02 -10.15
CA GLY A 56 20.20 10.97 -9.06
C GLY A 56 21.61 11.54 -9.01
N THR A 57 21.79 12.53 -8.14
CA THR A 57 23.06 13.19 -7.87
C THR A 57 23.06 13.81 -6.46
N THR A 58 24.21 14.28 -6.03
CA THR A 58 24.39 14.98 -4.76
C THR A 58 25.04 16.33 -5.04
N VAL A 59 24.48 17.40 -4.48
CA VAL A 59 24.99 18.77 -4.60
C VAL A 59 25.46 19.24 -3.23
N SER A 60 26.54 20.01 -3.17
CA SER A 60 27.00 20.64 -1.93
C SER A 60 27.25 22.13 -2.15
N ALA A 61 26.81 22.96 -1.21
CA ALA A 61 26.96 24.41 -1.29
C ALA A 61 26.88 25.06 0.11
N SER A 62 27.01 26.39 0.16
CA SER A 62 26.91 27.19 1.38
C SER A 62 25.98 28.37 1.19
N LEU A 63 25.23 28.75 2.23
CA LEU A 63 24.39 29.96 2.25
C LEU A 63 24.75 30.84 3.45
N LYS A 64 24.54 32.15 3.30
CA LYS A 64 24.65 33.13 4.38
C LYS A 64 23.50 34.13 4.37
N GLY A 65 22.98 34.46 5.55
CA GLY A 65 21.94 35.46 5.72
C GLY A 65 20.69 35.14 4.90
N TYR A 66 20.31 36.05 4.00
CA TYR A 66 19.11 35.95 3.15
C TYR A 66 19.39 35.32 1.77
N GLU A 67 20.57 34.75 1.55
CA GLU A 67 20.87 34.03 0.32
C GLU A 67 19.97 32.80 0.15
N SER A 68 19.65 32.50 -1.10
CA SER A 68 18.99 31.27 -1.49
C SER A 68 19.51 30.77 -2.85
N ILE A 69 19.56 29.45 -3.01
CA ILE A 69 19.88 28.80 -4.28
C ILE A 69 18.65 28.04 -4.75
N GLU A 70 18.36 28.11 -6.05
CA GLU A 70 17.26 27.43 -6.71
C GLU A 70 17.77 26.38 -7.69
N TYR A 71 17.46 25.12 -7.43
CA TYR A 71 17.83 24.01 -8.29
C TYR A 71 16.69 23.65 -9.24
N LEU A 72 16.95 23.65 -10.55
CA LEU A 72 16.02 23.21 -11.58
C LEU A 72 16.25 21.73 -11.92
N LEU A 73 15.23 20.92 -11.69
CA LEU A 73 15.26 19.48 -11.92
C LEU A 73 14.15 19.08 -12.90
N GLY A 74 14.57 18.67 -14.11
CA GLY A 74 13.65 18.22 -15.15
C GLY A 74 13.11 16.83 -14.87
N ALA A 75 11.79 16.69 -14.82
CA ALA A 75 11.12 15.42 -14.55
C ALA A 75 9.73 15.32 -15.21
N ARG A 76 9.17 14.12 -15.21
CA ARG A 76 7.87 13.77 -15.81
C ARG A 76 6.87 13.37 -14.74
N ALA A 77 5.60 13.60 -15.03
CA ALA A 77 4.48 13.17 -14.22
C ALA A 77 4.57 11.66 -13.94
N GLY A 78 4.28 11.26 -12.71
CA GLY A 78 4.36 9.88 -12.23
C GLY A 78 5.75 9.36 -11.91
N GLN A 79 6.83 10.10 -12.25
CA GLN A 79 8.16 9.78 -11.73
C GLN A 79 8.24 10.09 -10.24
N ARG A 80 9.08 9.35 -9.52
CA ARG A 80 9.34 9.61 -8.10
C ARG A 80 10.51 10.56 -7.97
N MET A 81 10.32 11.63 -7.23
CA MET A 81 11.40 12.51 -6.80
C MET A 81 11.69 12.29 -5.33
N VAL A 82 12.97 12.15 -5.00
CA VAL A 82 13.45 12.20 -3.62
C VAL A 82 14.41 13.37 -3.49
N VAL A 83 14.15 14.22 -2.50
CA VAL A 83 14.98 15.38 -2.13
C VAL A 83 15.29 15.27 -0.65
N GLU A 84 16.56 15.22 -0.26
CA GLU A 84 16.95 15.14 1.15
C GLU A 84 18.07 16.14 1.44
N LEU A 85 17.86 16.97 2.45
CA LEU A 85 18.76 18.06 2.83
C LEU A 85 19.48 17.75 4.15
N PHE A 86 20.80 17.87 4.14
CA PHE A 86 21.68 17.72 5.30
C PHE A 86 22.42 19.03 5.57
N PRO A 87 21.85 19.94 6.37
CA PRO A 87 22.47 21.24 6.65
C PRO A 87 23.29 21.23 7.95
N SER A 88 24.33 22.06 8.01
CA SER A 88 25.08 22.31 9.25
C SER A 88 24.33 23.24 10.21
N ASN A 89 23.40 24.06 9.70
CA ASN A 89 22.52 24.91 10.50
C ASN A 89 21.07 24.36 10.47
N PRO A 90 20.44 24.07 11.62
CA PRO A 90 19.09 23.53 11.68
C PRO A 90 17.99 24.51 11.22
N SER A 91 18.32 25.79 11.02
CA SER A 91 17.41 26.80 10.47
C SER A 91 17.42 26.84 8.93
N THR A 92 18.09 25.89 8.26
CA THR A 92 18.13 25.78 6.79
C THR A 92 17.06 24.80 6.30
N TYR A 93 16.30 25.23 5.28
CA TYR A 93 15.17 24.48 4.73
C TYR A 93 15.17 24.55 3.20
N PHE A 94 14.32 23.73 2.59
CA PHE A 94 14.00 23.84 1.17
C PHE A 94 12.49 23.89 0.90
N ASN A 95 12.12 24.47 -0.24
CA ASN A 95 10.78 24.40 -0.81
C ASN A 95 10.85 23.75 -2.19
N ILE A 96 9.84 22.98 -2.57
CA ILE A 96 9.69 22.43 -3.92
C ILE A 96 8.49 23.11 -4.58
N PHE A 97 8.68 23.62 -5.78
CA PHE A 97 7.62 24.23 -6.61
C PHE A 97 7.39 23.38 -7.86
N ALA A 98 6.12 23.24 -8.25
CA ALA A 98 5.73 22.56 -9.46
C ALA A 98 6.18 23.35 -10.71
N PRO A 99 6.28 22.72 -11.90
CA PRO A 99 6.63 23.40 -13.13
C PRO A 99 5.72 24.62 -13.39
N GLY A 100 6.35 25.79 -13.50
CA GLY A 100 5.66 27.08 -13.69
C GLY A 100 5.58 27.94 -12.43
N ASP A 101 5.62 27.33 -11.24
CA ASP A 101 5.57 28.05 -9.97
C ASP A 101 6.95 28.56 -9.52
N ARG A 102 6.96 29.65 -8.75
CA ARG A 102 8.18 30.32 -8.26
C ARG A 102 8.00 30.87 -6.85
N PRO A 103 9.08 31.00 -6.05
CA PRO A 103 9.03 31.64 -4.74
C PRO A 103 8.41 33.04 -4.83
N GLY A 104 7.36 33.29 -4.04
CA GLY A 104 6.67 34.58 -3.99
C GLY A 104 5.58 34.80 -5.06
N GLU A 105 5.50 33.95 -6.09
CA GLU A 105 4.48 34.02 -7.15
C GLU A 105 3.52 32.83 -7.14
N GLY A 106 4.01 31.65 -6.74
CA GLY A 106 3.24 30.40 -6.71
C GLY A 106 3.37 29.66 -5.38
N ALA A 107 2.49 28.68 -5.16
CA ALA A 107 2.52 27.85 -3.97
C ALA A 107 3.60 26.77 -4.10
N ALA A 108 4.36 26.52 -3.03
CA ALA A 108 5.24 25.37 -2.96
C ALA A 108 4.39 24.10 -2.79
N MET A 109 4.69 23.05 -3.56
CA MET A 109 4.11 21.72 -3.37
C MET A 109 4.70 20.99 -2.15
N TYR A 110 5.87 21.42 -1.68
CA TYR A 110 6.48 20.92 -0.44
C TYR A 110 7.24 22.03 0.29
N ILE A 111 7.09 22.09 1.62
CA ILE A 111 7.73 23.07 2.50
C ILE A 111 8.46 22.30 3.62
N ALA A 112 9.79 22.27 3.56
CA ALA A 112 10.59 21.48 4.50
C ALA A 112 10.54 22.00 5.94
N ALA A 113 10.28 23.31 6.11
CA ALA A 113 10.15 23.92 7.43
C ALA A 113 9.01 23.33 8.28
N THR A 114 7.98 22.78 7.63
CA THR A 114 6.83 22.15 8.31
C THR A 114 6.81 20.63 8.16
N ASN A 115 7.36 20.11 7.05
CA ASN A 115 7.18 18.70 6.66
C ASN A 115 8.46 17.86 6.80
N GLY A 116 9.54 18.44 7.33
CA GLY A 116 10.84 17.78 7.52
C GLY A 116 11.82 18.03 6.37
N LEU A 117 13.05 17.55 6.52
CA LEU A 117 14.14 17.80 5.56
C LEU A 117 14.24 16.75 4.45
N ARG A 118 13.16 16.00 4.21
CA ARG A 118 13.10 14.94 3.19
C ARG A 118 11.76 14.94 2.50
N PHE A 119 11.77 15.18 1.19
CA PHE A 119 10.64 14.93 0.30
C PHE A 119 10.84 13.61 -0.45
N ASP A 120 9.75 12.87 -0.58
CA ASP A 120 9.71 11.60 -1.27
C ASP A 120 8.33 11.44 -1.87
N GLY A 121 8.19 11.61 -3.18
CA GLY A 121 6.85 11.69 -3.76
C GLY A 121 6.79 11.55 -5.27
N ALA A 122 5.61 11.15 -5.75
CA ALA A 122 5.30 11.12 -7.18
C ALA A 122 5.01 12.53 -7.70
N LEU A 123 5.52 12.82 -8.88
CA LEU A 123 5.41 14.15 -9.48
C LEU A 123 4.08 14.31 -10.22
N PRO A 124 3.34 15.41 -9.99
CA PRO A 124 2.01 15.59 -10.59
C PRO A 124 2.02 15.98 -12.06
N SER A 125 3.12 16.53 -12.58
CA SER A 125 3.17 17.15 -13.91
C SER A 125 4.54 16.99 -14.57
N ASN A 126 4.58 17.21 -15.88
CA ASN A 126 5.83 17.25 -16.62
C ASN A 126 6.46 18.65 -16.53
N GLY A 127 7.77 18.72 -16.39
CA GLY A 127 8.52 19.97 -16.53
C GLY A 127 9.69 20.10 -15.56
N ASP A 128 10.20 21.33 -15.45
CA ASP A 128 11.26 21.68 -14.51
C ASP A 128 10.68 22.02 -13.15
N TYR A 129 10.93 21.16 -12.17
CA TYR A 129 10.65 21.42 -10.77
C TYR A 129 11.73 22.31 -10.18
N ARG A 130 11.35 23.23 -9.30
CA ARG A 130 12.28 24.18 -8.66
C ARG A 130 12.41 23.86 -7.19
N ILE A 131 13.62 23.54 -6.74
CA ILE A 131 13.96 23.30 -5.33
C ILE A 131 14.73 24.51 -4.80
N GLN A 132 14.08 25.34 -3.98
CA GLN A 132 14.70 26.51 -3.37
C GLN A 132 15.26 26.14 -1.99
N VAL A 133 16.57 26.26 -1.78
CA VAL A 133 17.23 26.07 -0.46
C VAL A 133 17.54 27.45 0.14
N PHE A 134 17.18 27.67 1.41
CA PHE A 134 17.31 28.96 2.09
C PHE A 134 17.45 28.81 3.61
N ILE A 135 17.93 29.86 4.29
CA ILE A 135 17.93 29.97 5.76
C ILE A 135 16.65 30.68 6.19
N ASN A 136 15.98 30.20 7.25
CA ASN A 136 14.77 30.81 7.76
C ASN A 136 14.98 32.29 8.14
N ARG A 137 13.90 33.08 8.10
CA ARG A 137 13.99 34.53 8.27
C ARG A 137 14.63 34.96 9.60
N ASN A 138 14.42 34.21 10.68
CA ASN A 138 14.94 34.56 12.00
C ASN A 138 16.46 34.40 12.09
N ALA A 139 17.01 33.29 11.57
CA ALA A 139 18.44 33.05 11.49
C ALA A 139 19.10 33.91 10.41
N ALA A 140 18.43 34.11 9.27
CA ALA A 140 18.89 34.98 8.20
C ALA A 140 19.08 36.44 8.67
N ARG A 141 18.16 36.96 9.48
CA ARG A 141 18.26 38.29 10.12
C ARG A 141 19.50 38.44 11.00
N ARG A 142 19.94 37.34 11.62
CA ARG A 142 21.17 37.29 12.43
C ARG A 142 22.43 37.05 11.60
N ASN A 143 22.31 37.03 10.26
CA ASN A 143 23.40 36.82 9.32
C ASN A 143 24.13 35.48 9.52
N GLU A 144 23.41 34.46 9.97
CA GLU A 144 23.94 33.10 10.14
C GLU A 144 24.31 32.45 8.80
N SER A 145 25.14 31.42 8.85
CA SER A 145 25.57 30.64 7.69
C SER A 145 25.30 29.15 7.84
N THR A 146 25.28 28.44 6.72
CA THR A 146 25.11 26.99 6.65
C THR A 146 25.96 26.42 5.50
N ASN A 147 26.59 25.27 5.73
CA ASN A 147 27.06 24.39 4.67
C ASN A 147 26.05 23.24 4.58
N TYR A 148 25.73 22.78 3.38
CA TYR A 148 24.78 21.69 3.22
C TYR A 148 25.12 20.75 2.08
N THR A 149 24.59 19.54 2.20
CA THR A 149 24.51 18.56 1.12
C THR A 149 23.03 18.32 0.77
N LEU A 150 22.72 18.32 -0.52
CA LEU A 150 21.39 18.08 -1.07
C LEU A 150 21.43 16.85 -1.98
N ASN A 151 20.74 15.79 -1.56
CA ASN A 151 20.58 14.57 -2.34
C ASN A 151 19.33 14.71 -3.22
N LEU A 152 19.49 14.48 -4.52
CA LEU A 152 18.43 14.63 -5.52
C LEU A 152 18.33 13.35 -6.35
N SER A 153 17.14 12.78 -6.51
CA SER A 153 16.93 11.65 -7.42
C SER A 153 15.57 11.67 -8.09
N ILE A 154 15.51 11.19 -9.34
CA ILE A 154 14.31 10.93 -10.13
C ILE A 154 14.33 9.48 -10.62
N GLY A 155 13.46 8.63 -10.07
CA GLY A 155 13.30 7.23 -10.49
C GLY A 155 12.17 7.01 -11.51
N GLY A 156 12.25 5.92 -12.28
CA GLY A 156 11.07 5.36 -12.99
C GLY A 156 9.99 4.95 -11.99
N ALA A 157 8.71 5.03 -12.42
CA ALA A 157 7.46 4.94 -11.65
C ALA A 157 7.66 4.69 -10.15
N ALA A 158 7.28 5.68 -9.33
CA ALA A 158 7.43 5.60 -7.89
C ALA A 158 7.06 4.21 -7.34
N PRO A 159 7.95 3.51 -6.61
CA PRO A 159 7.44 2.76 -5.48
C PRO A 159 6.69 3.81 -4.67
N ARG A 160 5.36 3.73 -4.66
CA ARG A 160 4.50 4.66 -3.94
C ARG A 160 4.94 4.56 -2.48
N GLN A 161 5.68 5.56 -2.02
CA GLN A 161 6.10 5.74 -0.64
C GLN A 161 5.19 6.83 -0.09
N ASP A 162 4.25 6.45 0.76
CA ASP A 162 3.34 7.36 1.42
C ASP A 162 3.51 7.16 2.93
N TYR A 163 4.36 7.99 3.54
CA TYR A 163 4.45 8.11 4.98
C TYR A 163 3.10 8.65 5.49
N ALA A 164 2.39 7.84 6.27
CA ALA A 164 1.12 8.27 6.86
C ALA A 164 1.31 9.39 7.90
N ASP A 165 1.23 10.64 7.44
CA ASP A 165 1.13 11.82 8.30
C ASP A 165 -0.16 12.65 8.08
N GLY A 166 -1.03 12.27 7.15
CA GLY A 166 -2.31 12.95 6.89
C GLY A 166 -3.53 12.03 6.95
N LEU A 167 -4.68 12.55 7.38
CA LEU A 167 -5.99 11.87 7.33
C LEU A 167 -6.51 11.62 5.88
N SER A 168 -5.63 11.65 4.88
CA SER A 168 -5.94 11.61 3.45
C SER A 168 -4.90 10.75 2.73
N GLY A 169 -5.12 9.43 2.74
CA GLY A 169 -4.23 8.46 2.09
C GLY A 169 -3.07 8.09 3.00
N GLY A 170 -3.08 6.86 3.48
CA GLY A 170 -1.85 6.20 3.91
C GLY A 170 -1.56 5.06 2.94
N PRO A 171 -0.49 4.28 3.14
CA PRO A 171 -0.16 3.18 2.24
C PRO A 171 -1.32 2.21 2.15
N ASP A 172 -1.58 1.60 1.00
CA ASP A 172 -2.67 0.63 0.85
C ASP A 172 -2.51 -0.56 1.79
N PHE A 173 -1.27 -0.84 2.22
CA PHE A 173 -0.92 -1.91 3.13
C PHE A 173 0.12 -1.49 4.19
N TRP A 174 -0.03 -2.07 5.38
CA TRP A 174 0.90 -1.99 6.49
C TRP A 174 1.52 -3.36 6.74
N GLU A 175 2.82 -3.41 7.04
CA GLU A 175 3.48 -4.55 7.66
C GLU A 175 3.67 -4.28 9.16
N VAL A 176 3.34 -5.26 10.00
CA VAL A 176 3.61 -5.19 11.44
C VAL A 176 5.10 -5.39 11.70
N PHE A 177 5.72 -4.52 12.50
CA PHE A 177 7.13 -4.62 12.84
C PHE A 177 7.39 -4.32 14.33
N GLY A 178 8.54 -4.79 14.83
CA GLY A 178 9.05 -4.40 16.16
C GLY A 178 8.25 -4.96 17.34
N VAL A 179 7.46 -6.02 17.15
CA VAL A 179 6.68 -6.69 18.20
C VAL A 179 7.23 -8.09 18.50
N SER A 180 7.31 -8.47 19.78
CA SER A 180 7.85 -9.76 20.22
C SER A 180 6.82 -10.89 20.30
N GLN A 181 5.53 -10.57 20.38
CA GLN A 181 4.44 -11.54 20.36
C GLN A 181 3.39 -11.18 19.30
N SER A 182 2.51 -10.23 19.60
CA SER A 182 1.49 -9.79 18.65
C SER A 182 1.09 -8.33 18.89
N LEU A 183 0.84 -7.61 17.81
CA LEU A 183 0.20 -6.29 17.81
C LEU A 183 -1.31 -6.45 18.01
N ASN A 184 -1.86 -5.84 19.06
CA ASN A 184 -3.30 -5.85 19.30
C ASN A 184 -4.03 -4.92 18.32
N VAL A 185 -5.06 -5.45 17.68
CA VAL A 185 -6.04 -4.73 16.87
C VAL A 185 -7.32 -4.62 17.69
N ARG A 186 -7.89 -3.41 17.80
CA ARG A 186 -8.99 -3.09 18.73
C ARG A 186 -10.24 -2.62 18.01
N ALA A 187 -11.40 -2.75 18.66
CA ALA A 187 -12.68 -2.32 18.08
C ALA A 187 -12.78 -0.80 17.86
N ALA A 188 -12.01 0.00 18.60
CA ALA A 188 -11.96 1.46 18.50
C ALA A 188 -10.51 1.96 18.69
N PRO A 189 -10.16 3.19 18.24
CA PRO A 189 -8.83 3.76 18.35
C PRO A 189 -8.53 4.23 19.79
N SER A 190 -8.52 3.29 20.74
CA SER A 190 -8.31 3.54 22.16
C SER A 190 -7.59 2.36 22.79
N THR A 191 -6.71 2.64 23.74
CA THR A 191 -6.02 1.60 24.52
C THR A 191 -6.96 0.77 25.40
N ASN A 192 -8.15 1.30 25.70
CA ASN A 192 -9.17 0.64 26.52
C ASN A 192 -10.22 -0.13 25.69
N ALA A 193 -10.21 0.02 24.37
CA ALA A 193 -11.15 -0.67 23.50
C ALA A 193 -10.88 -2.19 23.45
N GLN A 194 -11.93 -3.00 23.33
CA GLN A 194 -11.83 -4.46 23.24
C GLN A 194 -10.89 -4.89 22.11
N VAL A 195 -10.03 -5.87 22.38
CA VAL A 195 -9.11 -6.45 21.39
C VAL A 195 -9.91 -7.42 20.51
N VAL A 196 -9.93 -7.17 19.20
CA VAL A 196 -10.65 -7.98 18.21
C VAL A 196 -9.76 -9.03 17.55
N MET A 197 -8.46 -8.74 17.40
CA MET A 197 -7.46 -9.70 16.91
C MET A 197 -6.03 -9.30 17.28
N GLY A 198 -5.09 -10.24 17.12
CA GLY A 198 -3.64 -9.98 17.14
C GLY A 198 -3.05 -10.06 15.73
N LEU A 199 -1.96 -9.35 15.48
CA LEU A 199 -1.15 -9.45 14.25
C LEU A 199 0.30 -9.76 14.61
N LEU A 200 0.92 -10.73 13.94
CA LEU A 200 2.31 -11.11 14.18
C LEU A 200 3.28 -10.15 13.48
N ASN A 201 4.52 -10.09 13.97
CA ASN A 201 5.61 -9.40 13.27
C ASN A 201 5.76 -9.95 11.83
N GLY A 202 5.86 -9.07 10.85
CA GLY A 202 5.89 -9.39 9.41
C GLY A 202 4.53 -9.51 8.73
N THR A 203 3.41 -9.42 9.47
CA THR A 203 2.07 -9.55 8.89
C THR A 203 1.71 -8.32 8.06
N VAL A 204 1.30 -8.52 6.81
CA VAL A 204 0.81 -7.46 5.92
C VAL A 204 -0.72 -7.35 6.01
N VAL A 205 -1.24 -6.15 6.23
CA VAL A 205 -2.68 -5.84 6.35
C VAL A 205 -3.03 -4.64 5.48
N ARG A 206 -4.26 -4.56 4.97
CA ARG A 206 -4.78 -3.37 4.28
C ARG A 206 -4.95 -2.22 5.25
N ASN A 207 -4.64 -1.02 4.79
CA ASN A 207 -4.96 0.21 5.48
C ASN A 207 -6.33 0.72 5.04
N LEU A 208 -7.18 1.06 6.00
CA LEU A 208 -8.50 1.65 5.76
C LEU A 208 -8.59 3.09 6.26
N GLY A 209 -7.46 3.67 6.67
CA GLY A 209 -7.34 5.04 7.12
C GLY A 209 -6.88 5.13 8.57
N CYS A 210 -6.10 6.16 8.86
CA CYS A 210 -5.60 6.43 10.20
C CYS A 210 -6.29 7.65 10.81
N ARG A 211 -6.29 7.73 12.14
CA ARG A 211 -6.75 8.91 12.89
C ARG A 211 -5.99 9.07 14.19
N ARG A 212 -5.88 10.32 14.64
CA ARG A 212 -5.38 10.61 15.99
C ARG A 212 -6.47 10.37 17.02
N SER A 213 -6.10 9.69 18.10
CA SER A 213 -6.94 9.44 19.28
C SER A 213 -6.04 9.12 20.48
N GLU A 214 -6.37 9.67 21.65
CA GLU A 214 -5.58 9.48 22.90
C GLU A 214 -4.08 9.81 22.75
N GLY A 215 -3.76 10.87 22.00
CA GLY A 215 -2.37 11.28 21.75
C GLY A 215 -1.56 10.35 20.83
N ARG A 216 -2.17 9.28 20.32
CA ARG A 216 -1.55 8.31 19.40
C ARG A 216 -2.22 8.34 18.05
N VAL A 217 -1.51 7.86 17.03
CA VAL A 217 -2.09 7.61 15.71
C VAL A 217 -2.53 6.14 15.66
N TRP A 218 -3.78 5.94 15.27
CA TRP A 218 -4.40 4.63 15.12
C TRP A 218 -4.78 4.45 13.67
N CYS A 219 -4.40 3.32 13.09
CA CYS A 219 -4.77 2.95 11.73
C CYS A 219 -5.83 1.86 11.77
N GLN A 220 -6.93 2.07 11.07
CA GLN A 220 -7.90 1.04 10.82
C GLN A 220 -7.30 0.09 9.78
N VAL A 221 -7.25 -1.18 10.10
CA VAL A 221 -6.61 -2.22 9.30
C VAL A 221 -7.56 -3.37 9.06
N SER A 222 -7.42 -4.02 7.91
CA SER A 222 -8.13 -5.26 7.59
C SER A 222 -7.19 -6.26 6.94
N GLN A 223 -7.53 -7.54 6.98
CA GLN A 223 -6.68 -8.57 6.38
C GLN A 223 -6.72 -8.53 4.85
N VAL A 224 -5.62 -8.96 4.23
CA VAL A 224 -5.54 -9.03 2.77
C VAL A 224 -6.37 -10.21 2.26
N GLY A 225 -7.47 -9.91 1.57
CA GLY A 225 -8.44 -10.90 1.07
C GLY A 225 -9.81 -10.87 1.78
N GLY A 226 -10.04 -9.88 2.67
CA GLY A 226 -11.27 -9.75 3.45
C GLY A 226 -11.12 -10.33 4.86
N GLY A 227 -11.96 -9.91 5.81
CA GLY A 227 -11.91 -10.36 7.21
C GLY A 227 -12.25 -9.27 8.23
N VAL A 228 -11.92 -9.50 9.51
CA VAL A 228 -12.09 -8.53 10.61
C VAL A 228 -11.32 -7.25 10.30
N THR A 229 -12.00 -6.15 10.55
CA THR A 229 -11.44 -4.81 10.57
C THR A 229 -11.30 -4.33 12.01
N GLY A 230 -10.23 -3.63 12.33
CA GLY A 230 -10.09 -2.93 13.61
C GLY A 230 -8.93 -1.96 13.63
N TRP A 231 -8.62 -1.39 14.79
CA TRP A 231 -7.67 -0.29 14.97
C TRP A 231 -6.38 -0.78 15.61
N ALA A 232 -5.25 -0.56 14.93
CA ALA A 232 -3.91 -0.82 15.43
C ALA A 232 -3.14 0.49 15.60
N VAL A 233 -2.24 0.56 16.59
CA VAL A 233 -1.42 1.77 16.78
C VAL A 233 -0.32 1.82 15.72
N SER A 234 -0.13 2.98 15.09
CA SER A 234 0.75 3.10 13.92
C SER A 234 2.23 2.90 14.22
N GLN A 235 2.66 3.07 15.48
CA GLN A 235 4.08 2.92 15.87
C GLN A 235 4.65 1.51 15.64
N TYR A 236 3.78 0.52 15.45
CA TYR A 236 4.16 -0.87 15.13
C TYR A 236 3.80 -1.26 13.69
N LEU A 237 3.46 -0.28 12.86
CA LEU A 237 3.12 -0.46 11.45
C LEU A 237 4.14 0.29 10.61
N ARG A 238 4.68 -0.38 9.60
CA ARG A 238 5.51 0.23 8.57
C ARG A 238 4.87 -0.02 7.21
N GLU A 239 5.05 0.90 6.28
CA GLU A 239 4.50 0.77 4.93
C GLU A 239 4.96 -0.53 4.27
N ALA A 240 4.02 -1.19 3.57
CA ALA A 240 4.29 -2.40 2.82
C ALA A 240 3.68 -2.30 1.43
N ALA A 241 4.33 -2.92 0.45
CA ALA A 241 3.70 -3.15 -0.84
C ALA A 241 2.49 -4.09 -0.66
N ALA A 242 1.53 -3.98 -1.58
CA ALA A 242 0.55 -5.05 -1.76
C ALA A 242 1.29 -6.39 -1.85
N PRO A 243 0.85 -7.44 -1.15
CA PRO A 243 1.51 -8.73 -1.26
C PRO A 243 1.49 -9.13 -2.74
N SER A 244 2.67 -9.17 -3.35
CA SER A 244 2.80 -9.49 -4.76
C SER A 244 2.28 -10.90 -4.96
N ALA A 245 1.33 -11.08 -5.87
CA ALA A 245 0.93 -12.41 -6.33
C ALA A 245 2.08 -13.21 -6.97
N SER A 246 3.29 -12.62 -7.08
CA SER A 246 4.48 -13.17 -7.72
C SER A 246 5.68 -13.40 -6.79
N THR A 247 5.47 -13.54 -5.48
CA THR A 247 6.35 -14.39 -4.67
C THR A 247 5.51 -15.26 -3.75
N ARG A 248 4.68 -16.08 -4.40
CA ARG A 248 4.24 -17.35 -3.81
C ARG A 248 5.54 -18.09 -3.44
N PRO A 249 5.84 -18.42 -2.17
CA PRO A 249 6.65 -19.61 -1.94
C PRO A 249 5.91 -20.69 -2.74
N ALA A 250 6.56 -21.30 -3.74
CA ALA A 250 5.95 -22.28 -4.64
C ALA A 250 4.91 -23.05 -3.85
N ALA A 251 3.64 -23.00 -4.28
CA ALA A 251 2.53 -23.63 -3.58
C ALA A 251 2.95 -25.05 -3.25
N ASN A 252 3.39 -25.26 -2.01
CA ASN A 252 3.49 -26.59 -1.50
C ASN A 252 2.04 -27.00 -1.36
N SER A 253 1.70 -28.10 -2.01
CA SER A 253 0.45 -28.84 -1.87
C SER A 253 0.17 -29.28 -0.41
N ALA A 254 0.96 -28.81 0.55
CA ALA A 254 0.97 -29.14 1.97
C ALA A 254 0.04 -28.25 2.84
N ASP A 255 -0.47 -27.12 2.33
CA ASP A 255 -1.28 -26.18 3.11
C ASP A 255 -2.80 -26.32 2.92
N VAL A 256 -3.26 -27.31 2.14
CA VAL A 256 -4.68 -27.66 2.07
C VAL A 256 -4.99 -28.64 3.20
N MET A 257 -5.81 -28.19 4.14
CA MET A 257 -6.28 -28.97 5.28
C MET A 257 -7.76 -29.31 5.14
N ARG A 258 -8.23 -30.27 5.92
CA ARG A 258 -9.66 -30.59 6.02
C ARG A 258 -10.19 -30.25 7.40
N VAL A 259 -11.45 -29.82 7.41
CA VAL A 259 -12.23 -29.69 8.65
C VAL A 259 -12.52 -31.08 9.22
N ILE A 260 -12.21 -31.30 10.49
CA ILE A 260 -12.47 -32.56 11.21
C ILE A 260 -13.01 -32.27 12.61
N GLY A 261 -13.65 -33.26 13.24
CA GLY A 261 -14.02 -33.20 14.66
C GLY A 261 -15.23 -32.32 14.98
N VAL A 262 -16.01 -31.91 13.98
CA VAL A 262 -17.32 -31.25 14.17
C VAL A 262 -18.40 -32.32 14.45
N PRO A 263 -19.31 -32.14 15.44
CA PRO A 263 -20.41 -33.07 15.68
C PRO A 263 -21.35 -33.24 14.47
N SER A 264 -22.04 -34.37 14.37
CA SER A 264 -22.99 -34.64 13.28
C SER A 264 -24.19 -33.70 13.37
N GLY A 265 -24.55 -33.05 12.25
CA GLY A 265 -25.58 -32.01 12.21
C GLY A 265 -25.12 -30.62 12.63
N ASP A 266 -23.82 -30.45 12.95
CA ASP A 266 -23.23 -29.18 13.36
C ASP A 266 -22.20 -28.69 12.33
N VAL A 267 -21.76 -27.43 12.49
CA VAL A 267 -20.81 -26.76 11.60
C VAL A 267 -19.68 -26.11 12.37
N LEU A 268 -18.49 -26.09 11.76
CA LEU A 268 -17.40 -25.25 12.19
C LEU A 268 -17.67 -23.81 11.77
N ASN A 269 -17.95 -22.96 12.75
CA ASN A 269 -18.09 -21.53 12.53
C ASN A 269 -16.79 -20.91 12.03
N VAL A 270 -16.86 -20.30 10.85
CA VAL A 270 -15.82 -19.42 10.32
C VAL A 270 -16.10 -18.01 10.81
N ARG A 271 -15.12 -17.40 11.44
CA ARG A 271 -15.25 -16.09 12.07
C ARG A 271 -14.45 -15.05 11.33
N SER A 272 -14.87 -13.80 11.42
CA SER A 272 -14.15 -12.71 10.79
C SER A 272 -12.75 -12.51 11.42
N GLY A 273 -12.53 -12.96 12.67
CA GLY A 273 -11.25 -12.82 13.40
C GLY A 273 -11.00 -13.97 14.39
N PRO A 274 -9.77 -14.09 14.92
CA PRO A 274 -9.41 -15.12 15.90
C PRO A 274 -10.15 -14.89 17.23
N GLY A 275 -10.92 -15.89 17.67
CA GLY A 275 -11.64 -15.84 18.94
C GLY A 275 -13.15 -16.02 18.77
N THR A 276 -13.81 -16.57 19.79
CA THR A 276 -15.26 -16.85 19.77
C THR A 276 -16.13 -15.60 19.86
N GLY A 277 -15.56 -14.45 20.22
CA GLY A 277 -16.26 -13.17 20.28
C GLY A 277 -16.39 -12.45 18.93
N ASN A 278 -15.68 -12.91 17.89
CA ASN A 278 -15.75 -12.30 16.56
C ASN A 278 -16.98 -12.77 15.77
N PRO A 279 -17.61 -11.91 14.94
CA PRO A 279 -18.75 -12.27 14.10
C PRO A 279 -18.52 -13.53 13.26
N ILE A 280 -19.57 -14.34 13.07
CA ILE A 280 -19.56 -15.50 12.20
C ILE A 280 -19.78 -15.01 10.77
N VAL A 281 -18.90 -15.41 9.85
CA VAL A 281 -18.95 -15.07 8.42
C VAL A 281 -19.16 -16.29 7.53
N GLY A 282 -19.13 -17.48 8.09
CA GLY A 282 -19.38 -18.71 7.35
C GLY A 282 -19.45 -19.93 8.24
N ALA A 283 -19.71 -21.06 7.61
CA ALA A 283 -19.87 -22.36 8.26
C ALA A 283 -19.24 -23.45 7.39
N LEU A 284 -18.47 -24.35 8.00
CA LEU A 284 -17.83 -25.47 7.31
C LEU A 284 -18.26 -26.79 7.93
N ALA A 285 -18.65 -27.73 7.09
CA ALA A 285 -18.89 -29.11 7.49
C ALA A 285 -17.57 -29.89 7.59
N ASN A 286 -17.60 -31.01 8.30
CA ASN A 286 -16.49 -31.97 8.26
C ASN A 286 -16.16 -32.37 6.81
N GLY A 287 -14.87 -32.52 6.54
CA GLY A 287 -14.33 -32.87 5.23
C GLY A 287 -14.16 -31.69 4.27
N ASN A 288 -14.74 -30.51 4.57
CA ASN A 288 -14.55 -29.33 3.72
C ASN A 288 -13.06 -29.00 3.58
N PRO A 289 -12.56 -28.86 2.34
CA PRO A 289 -11.17 -28.51 2.10
C PRO A 289 -11.00 -27.01 2.29
N VAL A 290 -9.96 -26.64 3.01
CA VAL A 290 -9.59 -25.25 3.25
C VAL A 290 -8.11 -25.06 3.02
N ARG A 291 -7.72 -23.92 2.46
CA ARG A 291 -6.31 -23.54 2.39
C ARG A 291 -5.96 -22.77 3.64
N VAL A 292 -5.00 -23.27 4.42
CA VAL A 292 -4.51 -22.57 5.60
C VAL A 292 -3.50 -21.52 5.17
N ILE A 293 -3.76 -20.27 5.51
CA ILE A 293 -2.89 -19.13 5.18
C ILE A 293 -1.88 -18.89 6.31
N GLY A 294 -2.33 -19.06 7.56
CA GLY A 294 -1.49 -18.89 8.74
C GLY A 294 -2.27 -19.19 10.03
N CYS A 295 -1.55 -19.37 11.14
CA CYS A 295 -2.18 -19.60 12.44
C CYS A 295 -1.53 -18.75 13.53
N GLN A 296 -2.35 -18.29 14.47
CA GLN A 296 -1.92 -17.55 15.66
C GLN A 296 -2.66 -18.04 16.91
N ARG A 297 -2.07 -17.79 18.08
CA ARG A 297 -2.74 -18.07 19.36
C ARG A 297 -3.54 -16.86 19.81
N PHE A 298 -4.79 -17.07 20.21
CA PHE A 298 -5.63 -16.08 20.88
C PHE A 298 -6.24 -16.74 22.12
N GLY A 299 -5.86 -16.24 23.30
CA GLY A 299 -6.06 -16.95 24.56
C GLY A 299 -5.39 -18.33 24.53
N ASN A 300 -6.09 -19.35 25.04
CA ASN A 300 -5.60 -20.73 25.05
C ASN A 300 -5.85 -21.50 23.73
N THR A 301 -6.40 -20.83 22.70
CA THR A 301 -6.80 -21.49 21.44
C THR A 301 -5.91 -21.05 20.29
N ARG A 302 -5.42 -22.03 19.50
CA ARG A 302 -4.79 -21.77 18.20
C ARG A 302 -5.90 -21.50 17.18
N TRP A 303 -5.92 -20.32 16.60
CA TRP A 303 -6.81 -19.93 15.52
C TRP A 303 -6.02 -19.90 14.21
N CYS A 304 -6.62 -20.39 13.14
CA CYS A 304 -6.02 -20.42 11.82
C CYS A 304 -6.88 -19.64 10.85
N GLU A 305 -6.23 -18.76 10.10
CA GLU A 305 -6.82 -18.10 8.94
C GLU A 305 -6.85 -19.09 7.79
N ILE A 306 -8.04 -19.22 7.21
CA ILE A 306 -8.32 -20.14 6.13
C ILE A 306 -8.97 -19.40 4.97
N GLU A 307 -8.66 -19.87 3.77
CA GLU A 307 -9.36 -19.53 2.53
C GLU A 307 -10.24 -20.73 2.17
N MET A 308 -11.53 -20.48 2.02
CA MET A 308 -12.49 -21.50 1.60
C MET A 308 -12.25 -21.83 0.14
N ILE A 309 -12.18 -23.12 -0.17
CA ILE A 309 -12.02 -23.60 -1.55
C ILE A 309 -13.44 -23.76 -2.14
N THR A 310 -14.16 -22.64 -2.19
CA THR A 310 -15.43 -22.46 -2.91
C THR A 310 -15.20 -21.57 -4.14
N ASP A 311 -16.22 -21.46 -4.99
CA ASP A 311 -16.28 -20.60 -6.17
C ASP A 311 -16.05 -19.10 -5.88
N MET A 312 -16.26 -18.65 -4.64
CA MET A 312 -16.09 -17.25 -4.23
C MET A 312 -14.80 -16.92 -3.43
N ARG A 313 -13.93 -17.92 -3.12
CA ARG A 313 -12.64 -17.76 -2.40
C ARG A 313 -12.68 -16.84 -1.16
N GLU A 314 -13.70 -17.00 -0.32
CA GLU A 314 -13.86 -16.22 0.90
C GLU A 314 -12.87 -16.64 2.01
N ARG A 315 -12.51 -15.70 2.89
CA ARG A 315 -11.56 -15.92 4.00
C ARG A 315 -12.22 -15.79 5.36
N GLY A 316 -11.62 -16.46 6.34
CA GLY A 316 -11.96 -16.25 7.75
C GLY A 316 -11.14 -17.13 8.70
N TRP A 317 -11.53 -17.15 9.96
CA TRP A 317 -10.79 -17.76 11.05
C TRP A 317 -11.55 -18.93 11.65
N VAL A 318 -10.85 -20.03 11.87
CA VAL A 318 -11.38 -21.21 12.57
C VAL A 318 -10.43 -21.64 13.67
N ALA A 319 -10.94 -22.34 14.68
CA ALA A 319 -10.08 -22.95 15.69
C ALA A 319 -9.27 -24.09 15.03
N GLY A 320 -7.95 -23.96 15.05
CA GLY A 320 -7.02 -24.86 14.36
C GLY A 320 -7.04 -26.31 14.86
N ARG A 321 -7.68 -26.58 16.00
CA ARG A 321 -7.94 -27.95 16.48
C ARG A 321 -8.87 -28.75 15.56
N TYR A 322 -9.65 -28.06 14.73
CA TYR A 322 -10.53 -28.68 13.74
C TYR A 322 -9.89 -28.76 12.35
N LEU A 323 -8.60 -28.44 12.22
CA LEU A 323 -7.86 -28.52 10.96
C LEU A 323 -6.81 -29.62 11.03
N SER A 324 -6.82 -30.50 10.02
CA SER A 324 -5.80 -31.54 9.86
C SER A 324 -5.12 -31.40 8.51
N ALA A 325 -3.78 -31.43 8.52
CA ALA A 325 -2.97 -31.48 7.31
C ALA A 325 -3.39 -32.68 6.48
N ALA A 326 -3.68 -32.46 5.19
CA ALA A 326 -3.76 -33.56 4.26
C ALA A 326 -2.32 -34.06 4.06
N ALA A 327 -1.90 -34.99 4.92
CA ALA A 327 -0.65 -35.71 4.70
C ALA A 327 -0.68 -36.29 3.29
N ALA A 328 0.45 -36.14 2.57
CA ALA A 328 0.69 -36.86 1.34
C ALA A 328 0.34 -38.35 1.55
N SER A 329 -0.65 -38.81 0.78
CA SER A 329 -1.03 -40.21 0.62
C SER A 329 -1.42 -40.97 1.91
N ALA A 330 -2.68 -40.81 2.32
CA ALA A 330 -3.50 -41.87 2.93
C ALA A 330 -4.99 -41.58 2.63
N PRO A 331 -5.84 -42.61 2.54
CA PRO A 331 -6.83 -42.78 1.48
C PRO A 331 -7.89 -41.67 1.47
N THR A 332 -8.49 -41.45 0.29
CA THR A 332 -9.80 -40.84 0.09
C THR A 332 -10.67 -41.08 1.34
N PRO A 333 -11.39 -40.08 1.90
CA PRO A 333 -12.33 -40.40 2.96
C PRO A 333 -13.18 -41.53 2.41
N THR A 334 -13.08 -42.71 3.01
CA THR A 334 -14.03 -43.78 2.73
C THR A 334 -15.35 -43.14 3.12
N ARG A 335 -16.07 -42.65 2.11
CA ARG A 335 -17.51 -42.55 2.19
C ARG A 335 -17.90 -43.89 2.78
N ASN A 336 -18.40 -43.90 4.01
CA ASN A 336 -18.89 -45.12 4.62
C ASN A 336 -19.90 -45.65 3.62
N VAL A 337 -19.48 -46.69 2.89
CA VAL A 337 -20.24 -47.24 1.78
C VAL A 337 -21.53 -47.71 2.41
N SER A 338 -22.64 -47.09 2.01
CA SER A 338 -23.96 -47.40 2.55
C SER A 338 -24.27 -48.88 2.31
N ALA A 339 -25.19 -49.43 3.10
CA ALA A 339 -25.61 -50.83 2.94
C ALA A 339 -26.04 -51.13 1.49
N ALA A 340 -26.70 -50.17 0.84
CA ALA A 340 -27.09 -50.23 -0.57
C ALA A 340 -25.87 -50.27 -1.52
N GLU A 341 -24.89 -49.39 -1.35
CA GLU A 341 -23.69 -49.39 -2.19
C GLU A 341 -22.85 -50.67 -2.01
N GLN A 342 -22.74 -51.19 -0.77
CA GLN A 342 -22.08 -52.46 -0.51
C GLN A 342 -22.81 -53.63 -1.15
N ALA A 343 -24.15 -53.63 -1.09
CA ALA A 343 -24.97 -54.65 -1.71
C ALA A 343 -24.78 -54.67 -3.23
N CYS A 344 -24.77 -53.50 -3.89
CA CYS A 344 -24.55 -53.42 -5.33
C CYS A 344 -23.17 -53.95 -5.76
N MET A 345 -22.12 -53.54 -5.04
CA MET A 345 -20.76 -54.01 -5.34
C MET A 345 -20.63 -55.53 -5.16
N ARG A 346 -21.23 -56.11 -4.10
CA ARG A 346 -21.25 -57.58 -3.92
C ARG A 346 -21.99 -58.28 -5.05
N ALA A 347 -23.14 -57.77 -5.45
CA ALA A 347 -23.91 -58.33 -6.56
C ALA A 347 -23.12 -58.31 -7.87
N VAL A 348 -22.38 -57.22 -8.15
CA VAL A 348 -21.55 -57.10 -9.36
C VAL A 348 -20.34 -58.01 -9.31
N ILE A 349 -19.69 -58.17 -8.14
CA ILE A 349 -18.58 -59.14 -7.98
C ILE A 349 -19.06 -60.56 -8.30
N VAL A 350 -20.24 -60.95 -7.81
CA VAL A 350 -20.83 -62.27 -8.08
C VAL A 350 -21.20 -62.43 -9.55
N GLU A 351 -21.82 -61.42 -10.17
CA GLU A 351 -22.25 -61.48 -11.58
C GLU A 351 -21.06 -61.51 -12.55
N THR A 352 -19.99 -60.75 -12.27
CA THR A 352 -18.85 -60.61 -13.17
C THR A 352 -17.69 -61.57 -12.87
N ASN A 353 -17.74 -62.26 -11.73
CA ASN A 353 -16.64 -63.04 -11.18
C ASN A 353 -15.31 -62.25 -11.12
N ASN A 354 -15.41 -60.93 -10.90
CA ASN A 354 -14.26 -60.02 -10.87
C ASN A 354 -14.24 -59.27 -9.52
N PRO A 355 -13.19 -59.44 -8.70
CA PRO A 355 -13.09 -58.77 -7.41
C PRO A 355 -12.65 -57.29 -7.50
N ASP A 356 -12.14 -56.83 -8.65
CA ASP A 356 -11.76 -55.41 -8.87
C ASP A 356 -12.99 -54.58 -9.24
N VAL A 357 -13.80 -54.24 -8.23
CA VAL A 357 -15.01 -53.42 -8.37
C VAL A 357 -14.86 -52.15 -7.55
N VAL A 358 -15.10 -51.00 -8.18
CA VAL A 358 -14.99 -49.68 -7.55
C VAL A 358 -16.28 -48.91 -7.72
N LEU A 359 -16.78 -48.28 -6.65
CA LEU A 359 -17.93 -47.37 -6.72
C LEU A 359 -17.57 -46.14 -7.58
N LEU A 360 -18.33 -45.91 -8.66
CA LEU A 360 -18.19 -44.71 -9.50
C LEU A 360 -19.08 -43.58 -9.00
N SER A 361 -20.36 -43.88 -8.77
CA SER A 361 -21.34 -42.92 -8.25
C SER A 361 -22.55 -43.62 -7.65
N SER A 362 -23.36 -42.89 -6.90
CA SER A 362 -24.67 -43.36 -6.44
C SER A 362 -25.66 -42.20 -6.33
N SER A 363 -26.92 -42.43 -6.64
CA SER A 363 -28.01 -41.48 -6.46
C SER A 363 -29.13 -42.12 -5.64
N PHE A 364 -29.51 -41.49 -4.53
CA PHE A 364 -30.61 -41.98 -3.71
C PHE A 364 -31.96 -41.49 -4.25
N SER A 365 -32.96 -42.39 -4.27
CA SER A 365 -34.35 -42.05 -4.53
C SER A 365 -35.29 -42.79 -3.57
N GLN A 366 -36.54 -42.32 -3.48
CA GLN A 366 -37.59 -43.03 -2.72
C GLN A 366 -37.88 -44.44 -3.27
N ALA A 367 -37.48 -44.75 -4.51
CA ALA A 367 -37.65 -46.05 -5.14
C ALA A 367 -36.42 -46.98 -5.00
N GLY A 368 -35.35 -46.52 -4.34
CA GLY A 368 -34.09 -47.25 -4.18
C GLY A 368 -32.86 -46.38 -4.49
N THR A 369 -31.67 -46.87 -4.12
CA THR A 369 -30.39 -46.20 -4.42
C THR A 369 -29.86 -46.73 -5.75
N GLU A 370 -29.80 -45.88 -6.75
CA GLU A 370 -29.11 -46.18 -8.00
C GLU A 370 -27.59 -46.13 -7.74
N VAL A 371 -26.89 -47.21 -8.07
CA VAL A 371 -25.44 -47.34 -7.82
C VAL A 371 -24.76 -47.70 -9.13
N MET A 372 -23.74 -46.91 -9.50
CA MET A 372 -22.85 -47.19 -10.62
C MET A 372 -21.49 -47.64 -10.10
N VAL A 373 -21.00 -48.76 -10.63
CA VAL A 373 -19.72 -49.35 -10.27
C VAL A 373 -18.88 -49.61 -11.52
N GLY A 374 -17.58 -49.53 -11.39
CA GLY A 374 -16.61 -49.80 -12.45
C GLY A 374 -15.94 -51.13 -12.17
N VAL A 375 -15.91 -52.02 -13.15
CA VAL A 375 -15.33 -53.35 -13.04
C VAL A 375 -14.02 -53.44 -13.82
N GLY A 376 -12.97 -53.94 -13.18
CA GLY A 376 -11.66 -54.17 -13.75
C GLY A 376 -10.85 -52.89 -14.05
N PRO A 377 -9.68 -53.03 -14.70
CA PRO A 377 -8.75 -51.93 -14.92
C PRO A 377 -9.32 -50.79 -15.77
N GLN A 378 -10.23 -51.11 -16.70
CA GLN A 378 -10.88 -50.15 -17.60
C GLN A 378 -12.12 -49.50 -16.98
N ARG A 379 -12.48 -49.85 -15.73
CA ARG A 379 -13.67 -49.36 -15.03
C ARG A 379 -14.94 -49.49 -15.87
N ALA A 380 -15.14 -50.67 -16.48
CA ALA A 380 -16.32 -50.94 -17.29
C ALA A 380 -17.58 -50.68 -16.44
N PRO A 381 -18.49 -49.79 -16.86
CA PRO A 381 -19.58 -49.35 -16.00
C PRO A 381 -20.67 -50.41 -15.89
N TRP A 382 -21.11 -50.63 -14.66
CA TRP A 382 -22.21 -51.50 -14.28
C TRP A 382 -23.14 -50.74 -13.34
N GLN A 383 -24.43 -51.04 -13.42
CA GLN A 383 -25.47 -50.35 -12.67
C GLN A 383 -26.37 -51.34 -11.96
N CYS A 384 -26.78 -51.01 -10.73
CA CYS A 384 -27.90 -51.68 -10.07
C CYS A 384 -28.67 -50.71 -9.18
N ILE A 385 -29.92 -51.04 -8.85
CA ILE A 385 -30.68 -50.36 -7.79
C ILE A 385 -30.53 -51.19 -6.52
N ALA A 386 -30.11 -50.57 -5.43
CA ALA A 386 -29.85 -51.21 -4.15
C ALA A 386 -30.59 -50.52 -3.00
N TYR A 387 -30.97 -51.31 -1.99
CA TYR A 387 -31.79 -50.87 -0.87
C TYR A 387 -31.01 -50.93 0.45
N SER A 388 -31.50 -50.21 1.46
CA SER A 388 -30.87 -50.17 2.79
C SER A 388 -30.94 -51.51 3.53
N ASP A 389 -31.85 -52.40 3.15
CA ASP A 389 -31.97 -53.77 3.66
C ASP A 389 -30.93 -54.74 3.06
N GLY A 390 -30.12 -54.27 2.11
CA GLY A 390 -29.08 -55.06 1.44
C GLY A 390 -29.55 -55.84 0.22
N SER A 391 -30.81 -55.70 -0.20
CA SER A 391 -31.31 -56.24 -1.47
C SER A 391 -30.91 -55.37 -2.65
N THR A 392 -30.78 -55.98 -3.84
CA THR A 392 -30.48 -55.28 -5.10
C THR A 392 -31.29 -55.83 -6.25
N THR A 393 -31.52 -55.00 -7.27
CA THR A 393 -31.89 -55.49 -8.61
C THR A 393 -30.72 -56.26 -9.20
N ARG A 394 -30.99 -57.07 -10.24
CA ARG A 394 -29.92 -57.73 -10.99
C ARG A 394 -28.98 -56.66 -11.57
N PRO A 395 -27.65 -56.75 -11.35
CA PRO A 395 -26.71 -55.82 -11.94
C PRO A 395 -26.72 -55.90 -13.47
N MET A 396 -26.62 -54.76 -14.12
CA MET A 396 -26.61 -54.65 -15.58
C MET A 396 -25.33 -53.95 -16.05
N SER A 397 -24.69 -54.51 -17.08
CA SER A 397 -23.58 -53.84 -17.76
C SER A 397 -24.12 -52.67 -18.58
N MET A 398 -23.54 -51.50 -18.36
CA MET A 398 -23.81 -50.31 -19.17
C MET A 398 -22.90 -50.38 -20.39
N ARG A 399 -23.42 -50.91 -21.50
CA ARG A 399 -22.75 -50.79 -22.80
C ARG A 399 -22.92 -49.33 -23.26
N ASN A 400 -21.84 -48.68 -23.68
CA ASN A 400 -21.95 -47.48 -24.52
C ASN A 400 -22.49 -47.85 -25.90
#